data_AF-R6K1J8-F1
#
_entry.id   AF-R6K1J8-F1
#
_cell.length_a   1.000
_cell.length_b   1.000
_cell.length_c   1.000
_cell.angle_alpha   90.00
_cell.angle_beta   90.00
_cell.angle_gamma   90.00
#
_symmetry.space_group_name_H-M   'P 1'
#
loop_
_entity.id
_entity.type
_entity.pdbx_description
1 polymer ?
#
loop_
_entity_poly.entity_id
_entity_poly.type
_entity_poly.pdbx_seq_one_letter_code
_entity_poly.pdbx_strand_id
1 'polypeptide(L)'
;MTKIIIITTKTLVIESIDECIKEDILSDFFIKHRNEVIDVSIFEYDEEGVMDVLREEAREEARKQALTEGRDEATLNAIKNIMDSLHVSVDKAMDILKIDTEKREQLKKLL
;
A
#
# COMPACT_ATOMS: atom_id res chain seq x y z
N MET A 1 -19.78 21.82 0.16
CA MET A 1 -20.80 20.93 0.74
C MET A 1 -20.30 20.36 2.08
N THR A 2 -19.10 19.76 2.10
CA THR A 2 -18.42 19.21 3.29
C THR A 2 -18.30 20.20 4.46
N LYS A 3 -17.92 21.46 4.21
CA LYS A 3 -17.85 22.49 5.26
C LYS A 3 -19.18 22.76 5.98
N ILE A 4 -20.31 22.66 5.30
CA ILE A 4 -21.63 22.87 5.92
C ILE A 4 -21.99 21.65 6.79
N ILE A 5 -21.70 20.44 6.30
CA ILE A 5 -21.92 19.18 7.03
C ILE A 5 -21.13 19.16 8.33
N ILE A 6 -19.83 19.48 8.30
CA ILE A 6 -18.95 19.52 9.48
C ILE A 6 -19.43 20.55 10.53
N ILE A 7 -19.92 21.71 10.09
CA ILE A 7 -20.45 22.71 11.00
C ILE A 7 -21.71 22.19 11.70
N THR A 8 -22.62 21.54 10.96
CA THR A 8 -23.86 21.00 11.51
C THR A 8 -23.60 19.81 12.44
N THR A 9 -22.71 18.88 12.08
CA THR A 9 -22.37 17.71 12.92
C THR A 9 -21.67 18.14 14.21
N LYS A 10 -20.74 19.10 14.13
CA LYS A 10 -20.08 19.65 15.32
C LYS A 10 -21.07 20.25 16.31
N THR A 11 -22.06 21.00 15.82
CA THR A 11 -23.11 21.57 16.67
C THR A 11 -23.94 20.48 17.34
N LEU A 12 -24.37 19.45 16.60
CA LEU A 12 -25.15 18.33 17.16
C LEU A 12 -24.37 17.54 18.21
N VAL A 13 -23.08 17.30 17.99
CA VAL A 13 -22.21 16.61 18.96
C VAL A 13 -22.06 17.44 20.23
N ILE A 14 -21.90 18.75 20.12
CA ILE A 14 -21.80 19.66 21.27
C ILE A 14 -23.10 19.65 22.08
N GLU A 15 -24.26 19.76 21.42
CA GLU A 15 -25.57 19.72 22.07
C GLU A 15 -25.79 18.38 22.81
N SER A 16 -25.42 17.27 22.18
CA SER A 16 -25.53 15.93 22.79
C SER A 16 -24.65 15.80 24.04
N ILE A 17 -23.42 16.33 24.00
CA ILE A 17 -22.51 16.33 25.15
C ILE A 17 -23.06 17.19 26.29
N ASP A 18 -23.58 18.38 25.97
CA ASP A 18 -24.11 19.30 26.96
C ASP A 18 -25.38 18.73 27.64
N GLU A 19 -26.22 17.99 26.89
CA GLU A 19 -27.35 17.23 27.44
C GLU A 19 -26.88 16.11 28.38
N CYS A 20 -25.88 15.31 27.98
CA CYS A 20 -25.33 14.26 28.84
C CYS A 20 -24.77 14.82 30.16
N ILE A 21 -24.06 15.96 30.13
CA ILE A 21 -23.56 16.61 31.33
C ILE A 21 -24.72 17.08 32.23
N LYS A 22 -25.78 17.65 31.63
CA LYS A 22 -26.95 18.14 32.37
C LYS A 22 -27.73 17.03 33.05
N GLU A 23 -27.86 15.87 32.40
CA GLU A 23 -28.58 14.70 32.92
C GLU A 23 -27.70 13.80 33.82
N ASP A 24 -26.48 14.25 34.15
CA ASP A 24 -25.48 13.52 34.96
C ASP A 24 -25.08 12.14 34.37
N ILE A 25 -25.06 12.03 33.05
CA ILE A 25 -24.65 10.84 32.30
C ILE A 25 -23.21 11.04 31.83
N LEU A 26 -22.26 10.31 32.41
CA LEU A 26 -20.83 10.42 32.07
C LEU A 26 -20.30 11.86 32.18
N SER A 27 -20.90 12.67 33.06
CA SER A 27 -20.63 14.10 33.25
C SER A 27 -19.14 14.37 33.47
N ASP A 28 -18.52 13.69 34.44
CA ASP A 28 -17.08 13.82 34.75
C ASP A 28 -16.18 13.51 33.55
N PHE A 29 -16.55 12.51 32.74
CA PHE A 29 -15.80 12.12 31.54
C PHE A 29 -15.88 13.22 30.48
N PHE A 30 -17.09 13.68 30.15
CA PHE A 30 -17.28 14.70 29.13
C PHE A 30 -16.72 16.06 29.54
N ILE A 31 -16.78 16.44 30.82
CA ILE A 31 -16.15 17.68 31.31
C ILE A 31 -14.63 17.61 31.12
N LYS A 32 -14.02 16.46 31.42
CA LYS A 32 -12.56 16.28 31.33
C LYS A 32 -12.06 16.12 29.90
N HIS A 33 -12.82 15.46 29.03
CA HIS A 33 -12.41 15.06 27.67
C HIS A 33 -13.20 15.79 26.56
N ARG A 34 -13.91 16.88 26.86
CA ARG A 34 -14.85 17.55 25.95
C ARG A 34 -14.30 17.78 24.55
N ASN A 35 -13.12 18.39 24.47
CA ASN A 35 -12.52 18.77 23.19
C ASN A 35 -12.09 17.54 22.38
N GLU A 36 -11.53 16.53 23.03
CA GLU A 36 -11.10 15.29 22.40
C GLU A 36 -12.29 14.52 21.83
N VAL A 37 -13.37 14.40 22.59
CA VAL A 37 -14.61 13.74 22.13
C VAL A 37 -15.20 14.47 20.92
N ILE A 38 -15.26 15.80 20.96
CA ILE A 38 -15.76 16.59 19.82
C ILE A 38 -14.89 16.36 18.59
N ASP A 39 -13.56 16.45 18.75
CA ASP A 39 -12.61 16.33 17.64
C ASP A 39 -12.63 14.94 16.99
N VAL A 40 -12.66 13.89 17.79
CA VAL A 40 -12.76 12.51 17.30
C VAL A 40 -14.12 12.25 16.66
N SER A 41 -15.21 12.83 17.19
CA SER A 41 -16.56 12.61 16.66
C SER A 41 -16.83 13.31 15.33
N ILE A 42 -16.08 14.37 15.02
CA ILE A 42 -16.18 15.10 13.75
C ILE A 42 -15.10 14.69 12.74
N PHE A 43 -14.21 13.76 13.11
CA PHE A 43 -13.16 13.30 12.23
C PHE A 43 -13.76 12.49 11.07
N GLU A 44 -13.63 13.01 9.85
CA GLU A 44 -14.15 12.38 8.64
C GLU A 44 -13.08 11.47 8.01
N TYR A 45 -13.50 10.29 7.58
CA TYR A 45 -12.66 9.41 6.78
C TYR A 45 -12.55 9.95 5.35
N ASP A 46 -11.34 10.32 4.93
CA ASP A 46 -11.03 10.75 3.57
C ASP A 46 -10.84 9.54 2.64
N GLU A 47 -11.96 8.98 2.19
CA GLU A 47 -11.95 7.83 1.28
C GLU A 47 -11.19 8.12 -0.02
N GLU A 48 -11.35 9.34 -0.58
CA GLU A 48 -10.70 9.73 -1.82
C GLU A 48 -9.18 9.78 -1.65
N GLY A 49 -8.71 10.42 -0.58
CA GLY A 49 -7.29 10.47 -0.23
C GLY A 49 -6.69 9.08 0.00
N VAL A 50 -7.40 8.19 0.70
CA VAL A 50 -6.94 6.81 0.90
C VAL A 50 -6.88 6.05 -0.43
N MET A 51 -7.89 6.19 -1.28
CA MET A 51 -7.91 5.52 -2.58
C MET A 51 -6.79 6.00 -3.52
N ASP A 52 -6.40 7.27 -3.44
CA ASP A 52 -5.28 7.80 -4.21
C ASP A 52 -3.94 7.24 -3.77
N VAL A 53 -3.70 7.10 -2.46
CA VAL A 53 -2.52 6.44 -1.92
C VAL A 53 -2.45 4.99 -2.40
N LEU A 54 -3.54 4.23 -2.25
CA LEU A 54 -3.61 2.83 -2.66
C LEU A 54 -3.35 2.64 -4.16
N ARG A 55 -3.86 3.55 -5.00
CA ARG A 55 -3.59 3.51 -6.45
C ARG A 55 -2.13 3.75 -6.77
N GLU A 56 -1.48 4.69 -6.08
CA GLU A 56 -0.08 5.00 -6.37
C GLU A 56 0.85 3.89 -5.86
N GLU A 57 0.58 3.33 -4.68
CA GLU A 57 1.29 2.14 -4.18
C GLU A 57 1.16 0.97 -5.16
N ALA A 58 -0.06 0.66 -5.62
CA ALA A 58 -0.29 -0.40 -6.60
C ALA A 58 0.46 -0.14 -7.92
N ARG A 59 0.54 1.11 -8.39
CA ARG A 59 1.33 1.46 -9.59
C ARG A 59 2.82 1.29 -9.35
N GLU A 60 3.33 1.67 -8.19
CA GLU A 60 4.74 1.54 -7.87
C GLU A 60 5.16 0.07 -7.77
N GLU A 61 4.35 -0.76 -7.11
CA GLU A 61 4.53 -2.21 -7.05
C GLU A 61 4.51 -2.84 -8.44
N ALA A 62 3.51 -2.49 -9.27
CA ALA A 62 3.42 -2.97 -10.64
C ALA A 62 4.65 -2.59 -11.47
N ARG A 63 5.19 -1.38 -11.31
CA ARG A 63 6.43 -0.96 -11.99
C ARG A 63 7.64 -1.74 -11.52
N LYS A 64 7.79 -1.99 -10.21
CA LYS A 64 8.89 -2.78 -9.65
C LYS A 64 8.82 -4.23 -10.14
N GLN A 65 7.62 -4.81 -10.16
CA GLN A 65 7.39 -6.15 -10.65
C GLN A 65 7.71 -6.26 -12.14
N ALA A 66 7.17 -5.37 -12.97
CA ALA A 66 7.43 -5.35 -14.42
C ALA A 66 8.93 -5.18 -14.74
N LEU A 67 9.66 -4.35 -13.99
CA LEU A 67 11.10 -4.19 -14.17
C LEU A 67 11.87 -5.48 -13.81
N THR A 68 11.43 -6.20 -12.79
CA THR A 68 12.06 -7.44 -12.35
C THR A 68 11.78 -8.56 -13.35
N GLU A 69 10.51 -8.76 -13.71
CA GLU A 69 10.08 -9.73 -14.71
C GLU A 69 10.75 -9.49 -16.06
N GLY A 70 10.82 -8.24 -16.52
CA GLY A 70 11.48 -7.91 -17.79
C GLY A 70 12.99 -8.17 -17.78
N ARG A 71 13.66 -8.00 -16.63
CA ARG A 71 15.09 -8.35 -16.49
C ARG A 71 15.30 -9.85 -16.49
N ASP A 72 14.43 -10.60 -15.82
CA ASP A 72 14.52 -12.05 -15.77
C ASP A 72 14.22 -12.64 -17.16
N GLU A 73 13.19 -12.15 -17.86
CA GLU A 73 12.88 -12.53 -19.24
C GLU A 73 14.05 -12.24 -20.20
N ALA A 74 14.65 -11.05 -20.12
CA ALA A 74 15.82 -10.72 -20.92
C ALA A 74 17.01 -11.66 -20.63
N THR A 75 17.21 -12.02 -19.36
CA THR A 75 18.26 -12.95 -18.94
C THR A 75 17.99 -14.36 -19.47
N LEU A 76 16.74 -14.84 -19.37
CA LEU A 76 16.32 -16.14 -19.92
C LEU A 76 16.54 -16.20 -21.44
N ASN A 77 16.17 -15.16 -22.16
CA ASN A 77 16.37 -15.08 -23.60
C ASN A 77 17.87 -15.07 -23.95
N ALA A 78 18.70 -14.37 -23.17
CA ALA A 78 20.15 -14.42 -23.35
C ALA A 78 20.73 -15.82 -23.12
N ILE A 79 20.27 -16.54 -22.10
CA ILE A 79 20.67 -17.94 -21.83
C ILE A 79 20.30 -18.82 -23.03
N LYS A 80 19.03 -18.76 -23.49
CA LYS A 80 18.55 -19.55 -24.63
C LYS A 80 19.37 -19.28 -25.88
N ASN A 81 19.61 -18.01 -26.21
CA ASN A 81 20.41 -17.62 -27.36
C ASN A 81 21.85 -18.15 -27.30
N ILE A 82 22.47 -18.15 -26.11
CA ILE A 82 23.83 -18.69 -25.92
C ILE A 82 23.84 -20.21 -26.06
N MET A 83 22.86 -20.90 -25.49
CA MET A 83 22.72 -22.35 -25.63
C MET A 83 22.59 -22.74 -27.11
N ASP A 84 21.75 -22.03 -27.85
CA ASP A 84 21.52 -22.31 -29.27
C ASP A 84 22.74 -21.97 -30.14
N SER A 85 23.39 -20.83 -29.88
CA SER A 85 24.50 -20.34 -30.70
C SER A 85 25.83 -21.06 -30.43
N LEU A 86 26.09 -21.45 -29.18
CA LEU A 86 27.35 -22.07 -28.77
C LEU A 86 27.21 -23.58 -28.50
N HIS A 87 26.00 -24.13 -28.61
CA HIS A 87 25.68 -25.54 -28.32
C HIS A 87 26.19 -26.00 -26.95
N VAL A 88 26.04 -25.13 -25.95
CA VAL A 88 26.46 -25.39 -24.56
C VAL A 88 25.26 -25.73 -23.68
N SER A 89 25.51 -26.43 -22.56
CA SER A 89 24.47 -26.70 -21.56
C SER A 89 24.01 -25.41 -20.86
N VAL A 90 22.82 -25.46 -20.26
CA VAL A 90 22.24 -24.37 -19.45
C VAL A 90 23.24 -23.88 -18.40
N ASP A 91 23.85 -24.79 -17.63
CA ASP A 91 24.80 -24.44 -16.58
C ASP A 91 26.00 -23.66 -17.12
N LYS A 92 26.51 -24.09 -18.29
CA LYS A 92 27.65 -23.44 -18.92
C LYS A 92 27.28 -22.09 -19.53
N ALA A 93 26.07 -21.94 -20.06
CA ALA A 93 25.54 -20.64 -20.48
C ALA A 93 25.37 -19.67 -19.30
N MET A 94 24.88 -20.16 -18.16
CA MET A 94 24.77 -19.38 -16.91
C MET A 94 26.14 -18.98 -16.35
N ASP A 95 27.15 -19.85 -16.45
CA ASP A 95 28.54 -19.53 -16.08
C ASP A 95 29.12 -18.42 -16.96
N ILE A 96 28.88 -18.47 -18.28
CA ILE A 96 29.32 -17.44 -19.23
C ILE A 96 28.68 -16.08 -18.89
N LEU A 97 27.39 -16.08 -18.57
CA LEU A 97 26.67 -14.88 -18.14
C LEU A 97 26.96 -14.46 -16.69
N LYS A 98 27.80 -15.21 -15.97
CA LYS A 98 28.15 -14.99 -14.55
C LYS A 98 26.91 -14.83 -13.67
N ILE A 99 25.89 -15.65 -13.91
CA ILE A 99 24.65 -15.62 -13.13
C ILE A 99 24.94 -16.16 -11.73
N ASP A 100 24.52 -15.38 -10.73
CA ASP A 100 24.64 -15.73 -9.32
C ASP A 100 23.94 -17.06 -9.01
N THR A 101 24.58 -17.89 -8.19
CA THR A 101 24.09 -19.22 -7.80
C THR A 101 22.69 -19.19 -7.18
N GLU A 102 22.33 -18.14 -6.45
CA GLU A 102 21.00 -18.01 -5.83
C GLU A 102 19.89 -17.85 -6.87
N LYS A 103 20.19 -17.18 -7.99
CA LYS A 103 19.22 -16.94 -9.09
C LYS A 103 19.10 -18.10 -10.06
N ARG A 104 20.09 -19.01 -10.10
CA ARG A 104 20.09 -20.15 -11.03
C ARG A 104 18.90 -21.06 -10.81
N GLU A 105 18.57 -21.38 -9.55
CA GLU A 105 17.43 -22.27 -9.25
C GLU A 105 16.09 -21.67 -9.66
N GLN A 106 15.96 -20.34 -9.62
CA GLN A 106 14.75 -19.65 -10.07
C GLN A 106 14.66 -19.67 -11.61
N LEU A 107 15.77 -19.33 -12.29
CA LEU A 107 15.81 -19.30 -13.75
C LEU A 107 15.70 -20.70 -14.38
N LYS A 108 16.27 -21.74 -13.75
CA LYS A 108 16.16 -23.13 -14.22
C LYS A 108 14.73 -23.66 -14.22
N LYS A 109 13.85 -23.16 -13.35
CA LYS A 109 12.42 -23.55 -13.34
C LYS A 109 11.64 -22.97 -14.52
N LEU A 110 12.19 -21.95 -15.18
CA LEU A 110 11.55 -21.21 -16.26
C LEU A 110 12.16 -21.53 -17.65
N LEU A 111 13.19 -22.38 -17.69
CA LEU A 111 13.88 -22.88 -18.89
C LEU A 111 13.40 -24.28 -19.24
#